data_AF-A0A4Q4XUW3-F1
#
_entry.id   AF-A0A4Q4XUW3-F1
#
_cell.length_a   1.000
_cell.length_b   1.000
_cell.length_c   1.000
_cell.angle_alpha   90.00
_cell.angle_beta   90.00
_cell.angle_gamma   90.00
#
_symmetry.space_group_name_H-M   'P 1'
#
loop_
_entity.id
_entity.type
_entity.pdbx_description
1 polymer ?
#
loop_
_entity_poly.entity_id
_entity_poly.type
_entity_poly.pdbx_seq_one_letter_code
_entity_poly.pdbx_strand_id
1 'polypeptide(L)'
;MGFSLFSHLPPELRRDIWETALGSSSPDKEVCVFSCAEPQLDRTLLEELKVHQAYSTLLWTCGESRDIALESWAPGRSFDPDSDILYIGGDTFKTFIGKLCFPGNEIPEWAGRIRHLALDLRTASAGHLLPMCLENMNSLETISIVFPQSSGAMDLHASAQVPHHGKKHVETRVLSTHETDAMSIEADYIFETYMGEHPIQWRKSATMYMQEVISGLRDIALNSENLPACWDKENGQLLLEFEARCFV
;
A
#
# COMPACT_ATOMS: atom_id res chain seq x y z
N MET A 1 -23.33 4.59 20.58
CA MET A 1 -22.82 5.03 21.90
C MET A 1 -22.16 6.37 21.70
N GLY A 2 -22.58 7.42 22.41
CA GLY A 2 -22.02 8.76 22.25
C GLY A 2 -20.84 8.98 23.19
N PHE A 3 -19.64 9.06 22.65
CA PHE A 3 -18.48 9.61 23.36
C PHE A 3 -18.73 11.12 23.57
N SER A 4 -18.75 11.56 24.83
CA SER A 4 -19.18 12.92 25.23
C SER A 4 -18.04 13.76 25.82
N LEU A 5 -16.85 13.67 25.24
CA LEU A 5 -15.83 14.67 25.54
C LEU A 5 -16.35 16.03 25.05
N PHE A 6 -16.50 16.97 25.99
CA PHE A 6 -16.82 18.39 25.75
C PHE A 6 -18.27 18.79 25.41
N SER A 7 -19.28 17.94 25.64
CA SER A 7 -20.69 18.25 25.32
C SER A 7 -21.27 19.52 25.97
N HIS A 8 -20.63 20.02 27.03
CA HIS A 8 -20.98 21.24 27.75
C HIS A 8 -20.38 22.52 27.13
N LEU A 9 -19.45 22.39 26.17
CA LEU A 9 -18.82 23.52 25.51
C LEU A 9 -19.69 24.05 24.34
N PRO A 10 -19.67 25.38 24.09
CA PRO A 10 -20.25 25.97 22.91
C PRO A 10 -19.80 25.27 21.61
N PRO A 11 -20.65 25.18 20.57
CA PRO A 11 -20.30 24.56 19.30
C PRO A 11 -19.02 25.12 18.66
N GLU A 12 -18.77 26.44 18.76
CA GLU A 12 -17.55 27.03 18.19
C GLU A 12 -16.27 26.50 18.87
N LEU A 13 -16.27 26.42 20.20
CA LEU A 13 -15.13 25.90 20.96
C LEU A 13 -14.91 24.40 20.75
N ARG A 14 -15.99 23.62 20.58
CA ARG A 14 -15.87 22.20 20.21
C ARG A 14 -15.24 22.04 18.84
N ARG A 15 -15.62 22.89 17.87
CA ARG A 15 -15.02 22.89 16.54
C ARG A 15 -13.53 23.21 16.59
N ASP A 16 -13.13 24.28 17.28
CA ASP A 16 -11.72 24.67 17.42
C ASP A 16 -10.87 23.55 18.06
N ILE A 17 -11.40 22.87 19.09
CA ILE A 17 -10.74 21.73 19.73
C ILE A 17 -10.53 20.58 18.73
N TRP A 18 -11.56 20.24 17.95
CA TRP A 18 -11.46 19.16 16.98
C TRP A 18 -10.57 19.52 15.80
N GLU A 19 -10.61 20.74 15.28
CA GLU A 19 -9.71 21.23 14.21
C GLU A 19 -8.25 21.22 14.67
N THR A 20 -7.99 21.66 15.90
CA THR A 20 -6.65 21.59 16.51
C THR A 20 -6.19 20.14 16.70
N ALA A 21 -7.09 19.29 17.19
CA ALA A 21 -6.81 17.86 17.36
C ALA A 21 -6.56 17.18 16.00
N LEU A 22 -7.31 17.53 14.95
CA LEU A 22 -7.15 17.05 13.57
C LEU A 22 -5.76 17.40 13.02
N GLY A 23 -5.33 18.66 13.18
CA GLY A 23 -3.98 19.08 12.80
C GLY A 23 -2.87 18.31 13.52
N SER A 24 -3.12 17.87 14.76
CA SER A 24 -2.17 17.08 15.56
C SER A 24 -2.31 15.55 15.40
N SER A 25 -3.39 15.07 14.80
CA SER A 25 -3.75 13.64 14.70
C SER A 25 -3.87 13.15 13.26
N SER A 26 -3.41 13.95 12.29
CA SER A 26 -3.19 13.46 10.93
C SER A 26 -2.37 12.18 11.03
N PRO A 27 -2.82 11.07 10.43
CA PRO A 27 -2.00 9.86 10.40
C PRO A 27 -0.64 10.22 9.78
N ASP A 28 0.42 9.60 10.30
CA ASP A 28 1.78 9.81 9.79
C ASP A 28 1.92 9.44 8.29
N LYS A 29 0.96 8.67 7.75
CA LYS A 29 0.98 8.15 6.38
C LYS A 29 -0.41 8.15 5.75
N GLU A 30 -0.58 8.82 4.60
CA GLU A 30 -1.79 8.71 3.78
C GLU A 30 -1.64 7.75 2.59
N VAL A 31 -2.74 7.23 2.02
CA VAL A 31 -2.65 6.20 0.96
C VAL A 31 -2.90 6.81 -0.42
N CYS A 32 -1.88 6.91 -1.25
CA CYS A 32 -2.03 7.27 -2.66
C CYS A 32 -2.23 6.01 -3.52
N VAL A 33 -3.39 5.88 -4.16
CA VAL A 33 -3.63 4.78 -5.10
C VAL A 33 -3.00 5.14 -6.44
N PHE A 34 -2.02 4.35 -6.86
CA PHE A 34 -1.46 4.44 -8.19
C PHE A 34 -2.53 4.05 -9.21
N SER A 35 -2.96 5.02 -10.02
CA SER A 35 -3.88 4.81 -11.13
C SER A 35 -3.24 5.37 -12.39
N CYS A 36 -3.38 4.66 -13.50
CA CYS A 36 -3.03 5.20 -14.80
C CYS A 36 -4.30 5.84 -15.38
N ALA A 37 -4.25 7.12 -15.73
CA ALA A 37 -5.12 7.63 -16.78
C ALA A 37 -4.86 6.77 -18.04
N GLU A 38 -5.89 6.57 -18.86
CA GLU A 38 -5.97 5.55 -19.90
C GLU A 38 -4.66 5.24 -20.67
N PRO A 39 -4.42 3.97 -21.05
CA PRO A 39 -3.13 3.48 -21.56
C PRO A 39 -2.71 3.99 -22.95
N GLN A 40 -3.36 5.02 -23.49
CA GLN A 40 -3.03 5.54 -24.81
C GLN A 40 -2.98 7.06 -24.78
N LEU A 41 -1.87 7.59 -25.26
CA LEU A 41 -1.55 9.02 -25.32
C LEU A 41 -1.38 9.63 -23.93
N ASP A 42 -0.16 9.64 -23.43
CA ASP A 42 0.67 10.83 -23.57
C ASP A 42 1.91 10.68 -22.66
N ARG A 43 3.01 11.36 -23.01
CA ARG A 43 4.26 11.38 -22.24
C ARG A 43 4.12 12.11 -20.89
N THR A 44 2.88 12.38 -20.47
CA THR A 44 2.44 13.18 -19.32
C THR A 44 1.81 12.34 -18.20
N LEU A 45 1.83 11.00 -18.28
CA LEU A 45 1.13 10.06 -17.37
C LEU A 45 1.64 9.98 -15.90
N LEU A 46 2.16 11.07 -15.36
CA LEU A 46 2.40 11.29 -13.93
C LEU A 46 1.85 12.65 -13.50
N GLU A 47 0.76 13.12 -14.12
CA GLU A 47 -0.04 14.17 -13.51
C GLU A 47 -0.44 13.75 -12.10
N GLU A 48 -0.28 14.70 -11.17
CA GLU A 48 -0.26 14.57 -9.71
C GLU A 48 -0.90 13.28 -9.20
N LEU A 49 -0.06 12.37 -8.71
CA LEU A 49 -0.51 11.30 -7.83
C LEU A 49 -1.34 11.94 -6.72
N LYS A 50 -2.65 11.64 -6.70
CA LYS A 50 -3.57 12.19 -5.71
C LYS A 50 -3.73 11.21 -4.58
N VAL A 51 -3.53 11.72 -3.39
CA VAL A 51 -3.66 10.94 -2.17
C VAL A 51 -5.13 10.64 -1.93
N HIS A 52 -5.43 9.37 -1.68
CA HIS A 52 -6.69 8.98 -1.07
C HIS A 52 -6.52 9.11 0.44
N GLN A 53 -7.43 9.86 1.06
CA GLN A 53 -7.27 10.34 2.42
C GLN A 53 -7.14 9.16 3.38
N ALA A 54 -6.19 9.22 4.31
CA ALA A 54 -6.08 8.20 5.36
C ALA A 54 -6.77 8.64 6.65
N TYR A 55 -6.68 7.72 7.59
CA TYR A 55 -7.57 7.59 8.72
C TYR A 55 -7.09 8.40 9.91
N SER A 56 -7.93 9.31 10.40
CA SER A 56 -7.72 9.90 11.74
C SER A 56 -8.56 9.16 12.76
N THR A 57 -7.98 8.89 13.91
CA THR A 57 -8.70 8.41 15.11
C THR A 57 -9.85 9.32 15.52
N LEU A 58 -9.89 10.57 15.03
CA LEU A 58 -11.00 11.50 15.21
C LEU A 58 -12.26 11.13 14.42
N LEU A 59 -12.15 10.33 13.36
CA LEU A 59 -13.29 9.87 12.57
C LEU A 59 -14.17 8.84 13.31
N TRP A 60 -13.65 8.17 14.36
CA TRP A 60 -14.38 7.16 15.13
C TRP A 60 -14.78 7.62 16.53
N THR A 61 -14.37 8.81 16.95
CA THR A 61 -14.64 9.30 18.31
C THR A 61 -16.10 9.69 18.47
N CYS A 62 -16.66 10.57 17.64
CA CYS A 62 -18.09 10.87 17.63
C CYS A 62 -18.56 11.45 16.28
N GLY A 63 -19.88 11.61 16.10
CA GLY A 63 -20.44 12.16 14.86
C GLY A 63 -19.98 13.59 14.55
N GLU A 64 -19.84 14.43 15.59
CA GLU A 64 -19.40 15.82 15.45
C GLU A 64 -17.93 15.92 15.04
N SER A 65 -17.04 15.13 15.66
CA SER A 65 -15.63 15.08 15.26
C SER A 65 -15.48 14.56 13.83
N ARG A 66 -16.29 13.57 13.44
CA ARG A 66 -16.34 13.05 12.08
C ARG A 66 -16.74 14.12 11.06
N ASP A 67 -17.81 14.88 11.34
CA ASP A 67 -18.31 15.88 10.41
C ASP A 67 -17.33 17.05 10.25
N ILE A 68 -16.70 17.53 11.35
CA ILE A 68 -15.66 18.57 11.30
C ILE A 68 -14.42 18.09 10.55
N ALA A 69 -14.01 16.84 10.76
CA ALA A 69 -12.90 16.22 10.05
C ALA A 69 -13.16 16.14 8.55
N LEU A 70 -14.38 15.72 8.16
CA LEU A 70 -14.81 15.67 6.76
C LEU A 70 -14.96 17.06 6.11
N GLU A 71 -15.32 18.09 6.88
CA GLU A 71 -15.45 19.49 6.42
C GLU A 71 -14.07 20.17 6.22
N SER A 72 -13.12 19.91 7.12
CA SER A 72 -11.82 20.60 7.17
C SER A 72 -10.77 20.01 6.23
N TRP A 73 -10.95 18.77 5.75
CA TRP A 73 -9.96 18.11 4.90
C TRP A 73 -10.05 18.51 3.43
N ALA A 74 -9.00 19.17 2.95
CA ALA A 74 -8.82 19.55 1.55
C ALA A 74 -8.75 18.29 0.64
N PRO A 75 -9.71 18.10 -0.28
CA PRO A 75 -9.61 17.05 -1.28
C PRO A 75 -8.44 17.34 -2.23
N GLY A 76 -7.64 16.31 -2.55
CA GLY A 76 -6.74 16.35 -3.69
C GLY A 76 -5.43 17.10 -3.49
N ARG A 77 -4.83 17.02 -2.30
CA ARG A 77 -3.41 17.36 -2.15
C ARG A 77 -2.55 16.40 -3.00
N SER A 78 -1.43 16.90 -3.49
CA SER A 78 -0.43 16.10 -4.21
C SER A 78 0.20 15.08 -3.27
N PHE A 79 0.57 13.92 -3.82
CA PHE A 79 1.32 12.86 -3.14
C PHE A 79 2.66 13.37 -2.61
N ASP A 80 2.91 13.08 -1.34
CA ASP A 80 4.20 13.29 -0.70
C ASP A 80 4.93 11.95 -0.56
N PRO A 81 5.97 11.67 -1.36
CA PRO A 81 6.69 10.39 -1.31
C PRO A 81 7.41 10.13 0.01
N ASP A 82 7.65 11.18 0.81
CA ASP A 82 8.39 11.06 2.07
C ASP A 82 7.50 10.64 3.25
N SER A 83 6.17 10.76 3.13
CA SER A 83 5.21 10.41 4.17
C SER A 83 4.14 9.41 3.71
N ASP A 84 3.72 9.49 2.45
CA ASP A 84 2.56 8.75 1.97
C ASP A 84 2.91 7.33 1.54
N ILE A 85 1.93 6.43 1.69
CA ILE A 85 1.95 5.06 1.17
C ILE A 85 1.50 5.10 -0.29
N LEU A 86 2.37 4.69 -1.20
CA LEU A 86 1.97 4.43 -2.58
C LEU A 86 1.37 3.02 -2.69
N TYR A 87 0.06 2.93 -2.89
CA TYR A 87 -0.63 1.66 -3.14
C TYR A 87 -0.67 1.31 -4.63
N ILE A 88 -0.27 0.09 -4.99
CA ILE A 88 -0.26 -0.40 -6.38
C ILE A 88 -1.17 -1.62 -6.51
N GLY A 89 -2.26 -1.44 -7.27
CA GLY A 89 -3.18 -2.51 -7.64
C GLY A 89 -2.57 -3.51 -8.64
N GLY A 90 -3.12 -4.73 -8.68
CA GLY A 90 -2.68 -5.80 -9.58
C GLY A 90 -2.62 -5.38 -11.06
N ASP A 91 -3.63 -4.66 -11.53
CA ASP A 91 -3.77 -4.31 -12.94
C ASP A 91 -2.82 -3.17 -13.38
N THR A 92 -2.38 -2.35 -12.42
CA THR A 92 -1.41 -1.27 -12.67
C THR A 92 0.04 -1.70 -12.46
N PHE A 93 0.22 -2.85 -11.78
CA PHE A 93 1.36 -3.76 -11.78
C PHE A 93 2.49 -3.44 -12.75
N LYS A 94 2.28 -4.01 -13.94
CA LYS A 94 3.22 -4.03 -15.05
C LYS A 94 3.50 -2.65 -15.62
N THR A 95 2.52 -1.76 -15.60
CA THR A 95 2.72 -0.38 -16.09
C THR A 95 3.67 0.39 -15.19
N PHE A 96 3.54 0.22 -13.87
CA PHE A 96 4.43 0.84 -12.90
C PHE A 96 5.88 0.34 -13.06
N ILE A 97 6.09 -0.99 -13.05
CA ILE A 97 7.40 -1.61 -13.33
C ILE A 97 7.95 -1.14 -14.68
N GLY A 98 7.10 -1.14 -15.71
CA GLY A 98 7.42 -0.74 -17.06
C GLY A 98 8.05 0.65 -17.15
N LYS A 99 7.58 1.58 -16.33
CA LYS A 99 8.10 2.95 -16.29
C LYS A 99 9.40 3.06 -15.50
N LEU A 100 9.53 2.34 -14.38
CA LEU A 100 10.70 2.42 -13.51
C LEU A 100 11.91 1.66 -14.03
N CYS A 101 11.69 0.56 -14.76
CA CYS A 101 12.77 -0.41 -15.03
C CYS A 101 13.22 -0.48 -16.49
N PHE A 102 12.49 0.10 -17.45
CA PHE A 102 12.87 -0.05 -18.87
C PHE A 102 13.92 0.98 -19.32
N PRO A 103 15.00 0.54 -19.98
CA PRO A 103 16.04 1.42 -20.51
C PRO A 103 15.48 2.47 -21.46
N GLY A 104 15.90 3.73 -21.30
CA GLY A 104 15.48 4.86 -22.14
C GLY A 104 14.29 5.65 -21.60
N ASN A 105 13.69 5.23 -20.48
CA ASN A 105 12.72 6.05 -19.74
C ASN A 105 13.44 6.99 -18.77
N GLU A 106 12.95 8.23 -18.68
CA GLU A 106 13.36 9.16 -17.63
C GLU A 106 12.64 8.78 -16.33
N ILE A 107 13.41 8.33 -15.34
CA ILE A 107 12.87 7.89 -14.05
C ILE A 107 12.52 9.14 -13.24
N PRO A 108 11.28 9.27 -12.75
CA PRO A 108 10.89 10.43 -11.96
C PRO A 108 11.64 10.51 -10.64
N GLU A 109 12.11 11.69 -10.26
CA GLU A 109 12.86 11.89 -8.99
C GLU A 109 12.05 11.45 -7.76
N TRP A 110 10.73 11.63 -7.77
CA TRP A 110 9.87 11.23 -6.67
C TRP A 110 9.87 9.72 -6.43
N ALA A 111 10.20 8.89 -7.44
CA ALA A 111 10.26 7.44 -7.28
C ALA A 111 11.37 7.01 -6.32
N GLY A 112 12.52 7.69 -6.36
CA GLY A 112 13.63 7.45 -5.43
C GLY A 112 13.36 7.93 -4.00
N ARG A 113 12.37 8.81 -3.81
CA ARG A 113 11.95 9.36 -2.52
C ARG A 113 10.87 8.52 -1.82
N ILE A 114 10.22 7.59 -2.53
CA ILE A 114 9.16 6.75 -1.94
C ILE A 114 9.71 6.01 -0.72
N ARG A 115 9.14 6.26 0.46
CA ARG A 115 9.48 5.54 1.69
C ARG A 115 8.55 4.38 1.99
N HIS A 116 7.29 4.45 1.55
CA HIS A 116 6.28 3.44 1.89
C HIS A 116 5.52 2.95 0.63
N LEU A 117 5.61 1.65 0.36
CA LEU A 117 4.99 1.00 -0.78
C LEU A 117 3.99 -0.05 -0.31
N ALA A 118 2.75 0.00 -0.78
CA ALA A 118 1.74 -1.01 -0.53
C ALA A 118 1.38 -1.73 -1.84
N LEU A 119 1.38 -3.06 -1.80
CA LEU A 119 1.14 -3.91 -2.95
C LEU A 119 -0.14 -4.71 -2.74
N ASP A 120 -0.98 -4.78 -3.76
CA ASP A 120 -2.07 -5.74 -3.80
C ASP A 120 -1.54 -7.18 -3.65
N LEU A 121 -2.31 -8.08 -3.02
CA LEU A 121 -1.92 -9.48 -2.83
C LEU A 121 -1.47 -10.16 -4.14
N ARG A 122 -2.20 -9.89 -5.24
CA ARG A 122 -1.88 -10.43 -6.57
C ARG A 122 -0.53 -9.93 -7.07
N THR A 123 -0.24 -8.65 -6.82
CA THR A 123 1.05 -8.02 -7.16
C THR A 123 2.20 -8.64 -6.37
N ALA A 124 2.02 -8.84 -5.06
CA ALA A 124 3.03 -9.48 -4.21
C ALA A 124 3.37 -10.90 -4.70
N SER A 125 2.37 -11.63 -5.21
CA SER A 125 2.57 -12.96 -5.80
C SER A 125 3.42 -12.93 -7.08
N ALA A 126 3.37 -11.82 -7.83
CA ALA A 126 4.21 -11.57 -9.00
C ALA A 126 5.60 -11.03 -8.60
N GLY A 127 6.06 -11.34 -7.38
CA GLY A 127 7.21 -10.74 -6.71
C GLY A 127 8.56 -10.87 -7.42
N HIS A 128 8.67 -11.65 -8.49
CA HIS A 128 9.90 -11.73 -9.30
C HIS A 128 10.28 -10.40 -9.98
N LEU A 129 9.32 -9.50 -10.19
CA LEU A 129 9.58 -8.17 -10.77
C LEU A 129 9.88 -7.09 -9.72
N LEU A 130 9.58 -7.34 -8.44
CA LEU A 130 9.77 -6.37 -7.37
C LEU A 130 11.24 -5.96 -7.19
N PRO A 131 12.24 -6.86 -7.23
CA PRO A 131 13.64 -6.49 -7.07
C PRO A 131 14.11 -5.44 -8.07
N MET A 132 13.65 -5.50 -9.32
CA MET A 132 13.98 -4.51 -10.35
C MET A 132 13.47 -3.10 -10.02
N CYS A 133 12.38 -3.00 -9.27
CA CYS A 133 11.88 -1.71 -8.80
C CYS A 133 12.65 -1.19 -7.58
N LEU A 134 13.16 -2.07 -6.72
CA LEU A 134 13.89 -1.68 -5.51
C LEU A 134 15.18 -0.91 -5.84
N GLU A 135 15.82 -1.19 -6.98
CA GLU A 135 16.98 -0.43 -7.46
C GLU A 135 16.69 1.07 -7.67
N ASN A 136 15.43 1.43 -7.90
CA ASN A 136 15.00 2.78 -8.20
C ASN A 136 14.29 3.47 -7.02
N MET A 137 14.11 2.77 -5.90
CA MET A 137 13.43 3.26 -4.69
C MET A 137 14.42 3.35 -3.52
N ASN A 138 15.38 4.26 -3.63
CA ASN A 138 16.52 4.33 -2.72
C ASN A 138 16.16 4.67 -1.27
N SER A 139 15.02 5.34 -1.06
CA SER A 139 14.54 5.76 0.26
C SER A 139 13.52 4.79 0.84
N LEU A 140 13.28 3.63 0.22
CA LEU A 140 12.24 2.71 0.65
C LEU A 140 12.54 2.15 2.04
N GLU A 141 11.54 2.23 2.92
CA GLU A 141 11.60 1.77 4.31
C GLU A 141 10.59 0.67 4.58
N THR A 142 9.40 0.74 3.96
CA THR A 142 8.31 -0.20 4.23
C THR A 142 7.73 -0.78 2.94
N ILE A 143 7.57 -2.10 2.91
CA ILE A 143 6.74 -2.80 1.93
C ILE A 143 5.55 -3.44 2.65
N SER A 144 4.35 -3.02 2.30
CA SER A 144 3.11 -3.61 2.81
C SER A 144 2.46 -4.50 1.76
N ILE A 145 1.90 -5.63 2.16
CA ILE A 145 0.99 -6.43 1.33
C ILE A 145 -0.45 -6.16 1.80
N VAL A 146 -1.29 -5.70 0.88
CA VAL A 146 -2.70 -5.39 1.15
C VAL A 146 -3.55 -6.62 0.84
N PHE A 147 -4.07 -7.22 1.91
CA PHE A 147 -5.00 -8.32 1.88
C PHE A 147 -6.43 -7.83 1.57
N PRO A 148 -7.20 -8.56 0.75
CA PRO A 148 -8.56 -8.17 0.41
C PRO A 148 -9.55 -8.12 1.58
N GLN A 149 -9.26 -8.84 2.65
CA GLN A 149 -10.07 -8.94 3.85
C GLN A 149 -9.18 -9.24 5.05
N SER A 150 -9.63 -8.92 6.25
CA SER A 150 -8.86 -9.13 7.48
C SER A 150 -9.13 -10.45 8.20
N SER A 151 -9.88 -11.37 7.61
CA SER A 151 -10.21 -12.67 8.20
C SER A 151 -10.65 -13.67 7.14
N GLY A 152 -10.46 -14.96 7.41
CA GLY A 152 -10.97 -16.05 6.56
C GLY A 152 -10.01 -16.48 5.45
N ALA A 153 -10.55 -17.25 4.50
CA ALA A 153 -9.81 -17.76 3.35
C ALA A 153 -9.94 -16.83 2.14
N MET A 154 -8.85 -16.63 1.41
CA MET A 154 -8.81 -15.78 0.21
C MET A 154 -8.00 -16.44 -0.90
N ASP A 155 -8.40 -16.16 -2.14
CA ASP A 155 -7.68 -16.58 -3.34
C ASP A 155 -6.42 -15.73 -3.56
N LEU A 156 -5.32 -16.33 -4.03
CA LEU A 156 -4.07 -15.64 -4.35
C LEU A 156 -4.26 -14.53 -5.41
N HIS A 157 -5.23 -14.72 -6.30
CA HIS A 157 -5.65 -13.78 -7.34
C HIS A 157 -6.82 -12.90 -6.88
N ALA A 158 -7.13 -12.85 -5.58
CA ALA A 158 -8.07 -11.87 -5.05
C ALA A 158 -7.40 -10.50 -4.94
N SER A 159 -8.10 -9.47 -5.39
CA SER A 159 -7.67 -8.08 -5.23
C SER A 159 -8.36 -7.41 -4.08
N ALA A 160 -7.64 -6.53 -3.38
CA ALA A 160 -8.26 -5.68 -2.38
C ALA A 160 -9.20 -4.69 -3.06
N GLN A 161 -10.43 -4.61 -2.57
CA GLN A 161 -11.40 -3.64 -3.07
C GLN A 161 -10.99 -2.26 -2.60
N VAL A 162 -10.33 -1.51 -3.49
CA VAL A 162 -10.07 -0.09 -3.25
C VAL A 162 -11.42 0.62 -3.14
N PRO A 163 -11.70 1.33 -2.03
CA PRO A 163 -12.93 2.09 -1.89
C PRO A 163 -13.12 3.03 -3.10
N HIS A 164 -14.24 2.86 -3.83
CA HIS A 164 -14.49 3.51 -5.13
C HIS A 164 -14.22 5.03 -5.17
N HIS A 165 -13.80 5.52 -6.35
CA HIS A 165 -13.79 6.94 -6.72
C HIS A 165 -15.14 7.58 -6.39
N GLY A 166 -15.18 8.36 -5.31
CA GLY A 166 -16.40 8.96 -4.74
C GLY A 166 -16.43 8.86 -3.22
N LYS A 167 -15.83 7.80 -2.65
CA LYS A 167 -15.41 7.82 -1.25
C LYS A 167 -14.15 8.67 -1.17
N LYS A 168 -14.24 9.80 -0.44
CA LYS A 168 -13.09 10.70 -0.21
C LYS A 168 -11.96 10.03 0.59
N HIS A 169 -12.26 8.91 1.24
CA HIS A 169 -11.43 8.28 2.26
C HIS A 169 -11.15 6.81 1.93
N VAL A 170 -9.87 6.44 1.97
CA VAL A 170 -9.37 5.07 1.83
C VAL A 170 -8.53 4.76 3.07
N GLU A 171 -9.10 4.00 3.98
CA GLU A 171 -8.42 3.60 5.21
C GLU A 171 -7.67 2.30 4.99
N THR A 172 -6.41 2.22 5.43
CA THR A 172 -5.73 0.94 5.62
C THR A 172 -5.32 0.79 7.07
N ARG A 173 -5.40 -0.43 7.60
CA ARG A 173 -4.82 -0.77 8.91
C ARG A 173 -3.76 -1.84 8.76
N VAL A 174 -2.74 -1.78 9.61
CA VAL A 174 -1.80 -2.88 9.80
C VAL A 174 -2.50 -4.00 10.55
N LEU A 175 -2.34 -5.22 10.07
CA LEU A 175 -2.86 -6.43 10.67
C LEU A 175 -1.85 -6.97 11.68
N SER A 176 -2.34 -7.41 12.83
CA SER A 176 -1.51 -8.08 13.83
C SER A 176 -1.11 -9.48 13.37
N THR A 177 -0.03 -10.02 13.93
CA THR A 177 0.42 -11.40 13.65
C THR A 177 -0.67 -12.44 13.94
N HIS A 178 -1.46 -12.23 15.00
CA HIS A 178 -2.59 -13.11 15.31
C HIS A 178 -3.64 -13.11 14.20
N GLU A 179 -3.93 -11.95 13.61
CA GLU A 179 -4.86 -11.84 12.49
C GLU A 179 -4.29 -12.49 11.23
N THR A 180 -3.00 -12.29 10.92
CA THR A 180 -2.36 -12.90 9.75
C THR A 180 -2.19 -14.41 9.87
N ASP A 181 -2.00 -14.94 11.08
CA ASP A 181 -1.98 -16.38 11.33
C ASP A 181 -3.36 -17.02 11.20
N ALA A 182 -4.42 -16.29 11.53
CA ALA A 182 -5.81 -16.75 11.42
C ALA A 182 -6.37 -16.68 9.98
N MET A 183 -5.70 -15.96 9.08
CA MET A 183 -6.04 -15.88 7.66
C MET A 183 -5.36 -17.00 6.86
N SER A 184 -6.03 -17.47 5.81
CA SER A 184 -5.43 -18.42 4.87
C SER A 184 -5.51 -17.93 3.43
N ILE A 185 -4.42 -18.09 2.69
CA ILE A 185 -4.35 -17.83 1.25
C ILE A 185 -4.33 -19.16 0.52
N GLU A 186 -5.14 -19.25 -0.52
CA GLU A 186 -5.31 -20.43 -1.35
C GLU A 186 -4.92 -20.08 -2.78
N ALA A 187 -4.12 -20.96 -3.39
CA ALA A 187 -3.88 -20.94 -4.83
C ALA A 187 -4.45 -22.24 -5.39
N ASP A 188 -5.37 -22.11 -6.35
CA ASP A 188 -5.92 -23.24 -7.09
C ASP A 188 -6.13 -22.80 -8.54
N TYR A 189 -5.07 -22.93 -9.35
CA TYR A 189 -5.09 -22.52 -10.76
C TYR A 189 -4.16 -23.36 -11.62
N ILE A 190 -4.35 -23.27 -12.94
CA ILE A 190 -3.48 -23.91 -13.93
C ILE A 190 -2.52 -22.85 -14.48
N PHE A 191 -1.23 -23.11 -14.33
CA PHE A 191 -0.18 -22.29 -14.92
C PHE A 191 0.26 -22.88 -16.26
N GLU A 192 -0.04 -22.18 -17.35
CA GLU A 192 0.37 -22.58 -18.69
C GLU A 192 1.81 -22.16 -18.96
N THR A 193 2.65 -23.12 -19.34
CA THR A 193 4.00 -22.87 -19.86
C THR A 193 4.15 -23.43 -21.25
N TYR A 194 5.26 -23.11 -21.91
CA TYR A 194 5.64 -23.73 -23.18
C TYR A 194 5.82 -25.26 -23.08
N MET A 195 5.94 -25.81 -21.86
CA MET A 195 6.02 -27.25 -21.58
C MET A 195 4.67 -27.89 -21.24
N GLY A 196 3.57 -27.12 -21.23
CA GLY A 196 2.22 -27.58 -20.94
C GLY A 196 1.58 -26.93 -19.70
N GLU A 197 0.47 -27.51 -19.27
CA GLU A 197 -0.32 -27.07 -18.12
C GLU A 197 0.24 -27.64 -16.81
N HIS A 198 0.50 -26.75 -15.85
CA HIS A 198 0.98 -27.13 -14.52
C HIS A 198 -0.04 -26.72 -13.46
N PRO A 199 -0.70 -27.66 -12.78
CA PRO A 199 -1.62 -27.34 -11.70
C PRO A 199 -0.84 -26.81 -10.49
N ILE A 200 -1.26 -25.66 -9.99
CA ILE A 200 -0.75 -25.04 -8.77
C ILE A 200 -1.87 -25.13 -7.73
N GLN A 201 -1.66 -25.98 -6.71
CA GLN A 201 -2.60 -26.13 -5.61
C GLN A 201 -1.87 -26.08 -4.27
N TRP A 202 -2.17 -25.07 -3.46
CA TRP A 202 -1.65 -24.97 -2.09
C TRP A 202 -2.51 -24.06 -1.22
N ARG A 203 -2.38 -24.22 0.10
CA ARG A 203 -2.99 -23.36 1.11
C ARG A 203 -1.97 -23.06 2.20
N LYS A 204 -1.83 -21.79 2.56
CA LYS A 204 -0.87 -21.31 3.57
C LYS A 204 -1.48 -20.22 4.44
N SER A 205 -0.95 -19.98 5.64
CA SER A 205 -1.34 -18.79 6.41
C SER A 205 -0.82 -17.52 5.74
N ALA A 206 -1.44 -16.37 6.01
CA ALA A 206 -0.95 -15.11 5.46
C ALA A 206 0.46 -14.79 5.96
N THR A 207 0.78 -15.12 7.22
CA THR A 207 2.14 -14.99 7.77
C THR A 207 3.17 -15.82 7.00
N MET A 208 2.87 -17.10 6.71
CA MET A 208 3.78 -17.96 5.95
C MET A 208 3.97 -17.44 4.52
N TYR A 209 2.90 -16.97 3.89
CA TYR A 209 2.99 -16.33 2.57
C TYR A 209 3.85 -15.07 2.57
N MET A 210 3.69 -14.17 3.55
CA MET A 210 4.54 -12.98 3.71
C MET A 210 6.02 -13.37 3.82
N GLN A 211 6.34 -14.40 4.61
CA GLN A 211 7.70 -14.91 4.74
C GLN A 211 8.27 -15.44 3.43
N GLU A 212 7.47 -16.12 2.61
CA GLU A 212 7.89 -16.59 1.29
C GLU A 212 8.16 -15.43 0.33
N VAL A 213 7.33 -14.39 0.33
CA VAL A 213 7.57 -13.17 -0.46
C VAL A 213 8.89 -12.52 -0.03
N ILE A 214 9.12 -12.36 1.27
CA ILE A 214 10.36 -11.80 1.81
C ILE A 214 11.58 -12.65 1.41
N SER A 215 11.47 -13.98 1.50
CA SER A 215 12.55 -14.89 1.10
C SER A 215 12.84 -14.78 -0.40
N GLY A 216 11.81 -14.76 -1.24
CA GLY A 216 11.97 -14.63 -2.69
C GLY A 216 12.65 -13.32 -3.10
N LEU A 217 12.35 -12.21 -2.42
CA LEU A 217 13.05 -10.94 -2.64
C LEU A 217 14.54 -11.03 -2.30
N ARG A 218 14.90 -11.78 -1.24
CA ARG A 218 16.31 -12.00 -0.85
C ARG A 218 17.07 -12.84 -1.88
N ASP A 219 16.47 -13.92 -2.36
CA ASP A 219 17.11 -14.84 -3.30
C ASP A 219 17.41 -14.17 -4.65
N ILE A 220 16.56 -13.24 -5.09
CA ILE A 220 16.79 -12.50 -6.33
C ILE A 220 17.89 -11.44 -6.16
N ALA A 221 17.91 -10.72 -5.03
CA ALA A 221 18.94 -9.71 -4.77
C ALA A 221 20.36 -10.30 -4.78
N LEU A 222 20.55 -11.51 -4.21
CA LEU A 222 21.84 -12.21 -4.21
C LEU A 222 22.41 -12.51 -5.62
N ASN A 223 21.56 -12.50 -6.65
CA ASN A 223 21.94 -12.76 -8.04
C ASN A 223 22.08 -11.49 -8.90
N SER A 224 21.87 -10.30 -8.32
CA SER A 224 21.96 -9.02 -9.01
C SER A 224 23.37 -8.42 -8.93
N GLU A 225 23.87 -7.85 -10.03
CA GLU A 225 25.14 -7.10 -10.03
C GLU A 225 25.01 -5.75 -9.27
N ASN A 226 23.80 -5.19 -9.21
CA ASN A 226 23.47 -3.95 -8.53
C ASN A 226 22.45 -4.19 -7.42
N LEU A 227 22.94 -4.33 -6.19
CA LEU A 227 22.07 -4.49 -5.02
C LEU A 227 21.33 -3.16 -4.70
N PRO A 228 20.03 -3.21 -4.34
CA PRO A 228 19.26 -2.02 -4.01
C PRO A 228 19.79 -1.35 -2.73
N ALA A 229 19.50 -0.06 -2.53
CA ALA A 229 19.98 0.72 -1.39
C ALA A 229 19.53 0.15 -0.03
N CYS A 230 18.38 -0.52 0.00
CA CYS A 230 17.87 -1.21 1.19
C CYS A 230 18.56 -2.56 1.47
N TRP A 231 19.59 -2.95 0.72
CA TRP A 231 20.31 -4.20 0.94
C TRP A 231 21.50 -4.03 1.88
N ASP A 232 21.49 -4.76 2.98
CA ASP A 232 22.62 -4.92 3.88
C ASP A 232 23.56 -6.01 3.35
N LYS A 233 24.67 -5.57 2.74
CA LYS A 233 25.70 -6.46 2.18
C LYS A 233 26.41 -7.30 3.25
N GLU A 234 26.54 -6.79 4.48
CA GLU A 234 27.28 -7.46 5.54
C GLU A 234 26.47 -8.62 6.13
N ASN A 235 25.16 -8.42 6.31
CA ASN A 235 24.28 -9.41 6.91
C ASN A 235 23.41 -10.18 5.90
N GLY A 236 23.47 -9.82 4.61
CA GLY A 236 22.72 -10.51 3.55
C GLY A 236 21.20 -10.38 3.70
N GLN A 237 20.72 -9.19 4.08
CA GLN A 237 19.31 -8.96 4.39
C GLN A 237 18.78 -7.65 3.80
N LEU A 238 17.47 -7.58 3.62
CA LEU A 238 16.76 -6.34 3.29
C LEU A 238 16.51 -5.56 4.58
N LEU A 239 16.96 -4.30 4.63
CA LEU A 239 16.66 -3.30 5.65
C LEU A 239 15.31 -2.64 5.37
N LEU A 240 14.26 -3.48 5.30
CA LEU A 240 12.89 -3.06 5.06
C LEU A 240 11.97 -3.61 6.14
N GLU A 241 11.01 -2.81 6.55
CA GLU A 241 9.87 -3.24 7.33
C GLU A 241 8.82 -3.86 6.41
N PHE A 242 8.30 -5.02 6.81
CA PHE A 242 7.25 -5.71 6.08
C PHE A 242 5.96 -5.71 6.89
N GLU A 243 4.89 -5.23 6.28
CA GLU A 243 3.59 -5.09 6.95
C GLU A 243 2.50 -5.85 6.20
N ALA A 244 1.60 -6.49 6.94
CA ALA A 244 0.33 -6.94 6.40
C ALA A 244 -0.71 -5.83 6.61
N ARG A 245 -1.46 -5.45 5.57
CA ARG A 245 -2.50 -4.41 5.65
C ARG A 245 -3.82 -4.90 5.09
N CYS A 246 -4.92 -4.27 5.48
CA CYS A 246 -6.20 -4.39 4.76
C CYS A 246 -6.84 -3.01 4.62
N PHE A 247 -7.70 -2.82 3.63
CA PHE A 247 -8.61 -1.67 3.62
C PHE A 247 -9.69 -1.82 4.70
N VAL A 248 -10.23 -0.71 5.20
CA VAL A 248 -11.31 -0.66 6.19
C VAL A 248 -12.58 -0.03 5.59
#